data_AF-A0AA37RMB2-F1
#
_entry.id   AF-A0AA37RMB2-F1
#
_cell.length_a   1.000
_cell.length_b   1.000
_cell.length_c   1.000
_cell.angle_alpha   90.00
_cell.angle_beta   90.00
_cell.angle_gamma   90.00
#
_symmetry.space_group_name_H-M   'P 1'
#
loop_
_entity.id
_entity.type
_entity.pdbx_description
1 polymer ?
#
loop_
_entity_poly.entity_id
_entity_poly.type
_entity_poly.pdbx_seq_one_letter_code
_entity_poly.pdbx_strand_id
1 'polypeptide(L)'
;MENWASEATAGVRHVLLIDCLDSIFLNDTKYNESLYSLVQAAYGLNQKLKEHVATGSIVLLLRNDVFARISLSLPDSQKMRDDLSFDLDWRVMSGQAGVRAPLLQLANRKAGQALGLPAVDVLSYFPSHINLGGRGGPVRRMQTFRYLMLLTRHTPRDPLRLFDEIRKVEASGIYPESAGKLSDQVILEGVLQYSMKYFVGAIRNEFAGYKGGPESAEIAISALKSIGKQTFDRNEFAVAVSEVADADVGKREPDRLLTLLFYAGAIGNIVMGGHETYMQFYHRRDEAEIYLKGQFALHNALIHAWGINRGH
;
A
#
# COMPACT_ATOMS: atom_id res chain seq x y z
N MET A 1 23.24 14.36 30.95
CA MET A 1 22.32 14.88 29.93
C MET A 1 20.93 14.27 30.11
N GLU A 2 20.79 12.93 30.22
CA GLU A 2 19.51 12.28 30.52
C GLU A 2 18.80 12.81 31.77
N ASN A 3 19.47 12.88 32.94
CA ASN A 3 18.83 13.34 34.19
C ASN A 3 18.30 14.78 34.08
N TRP A 4 19.04 15.66 33.41
CA TRP A 4 18.60 17.04 33.19
C TRP A 4 17.37 17.10 32.27
N ALA A 5 17.38 16.33 31.18
CA ALA A 5 16.25 16.28 30.24
C ALA A 5 15.01 15.62 30.85
N SER A 6 15.18 14.64 31.75
CA SER A 6 14.08 13.96 32.41
C SER A 6 13.44 14.79 33.53
N GLU A 7 14.16 15.74 34.12
CA GLU A 7 13.61 16.63 35.17
C GLU A 7 13.15 17.99 34.60
N ALA A 8 13.43 18.25 33.32
CA ALA A 8 13.04 19.49 32.65
C ALA A 8 11.51 19.60 32.54
N THR A 9 10.96 20.59 33.25
CA THR A 9 9.55 20.98 33.13
C THR A 9 9.45 22.35 32.46
N ALA A 10 8.49 22.48 31.54
CA ALA A 10 8.23 23.73 30.83
C ALA A 10 6.72 23.99 30.77
N GLY A 11 6.31 25.24 30.58
CA GLY A 11 4.90 25.58 30.35
C GLY A 11 4.34 25.05 29.01
N VAL A 12 5.19 24.43 28.19
CA VAL A 12 4.86 23.86 26.87
C VAL A 12 5.38 22.43 26.77
N ARG A 13 4.68 21.63 25.96
CA ARG A 13 5.07 20.25 25.64
C ARG A 13 6.02 20.24 24.45
N HIS A 14 7.17 19.56 24.58
CA HIS A 14 8.14 19.38 23.51
C HIS A 14 8.03 17.97 22.92
N VAL A 15 7.88 17.86 21.59
CA VAL A 15 7.79 16.57 20.91
C VAL A 15 8.88 16.47 19.86
N LEU A 16 9.76 15.47 19.98
CA LEU A 16 10.70 15.09 18.92
C LEU A 16 10.04 14.01 18.07
N LEU A 17 9.61 14.37 16.86
CA LEU A 17 9.11 13.42 15.88
C LEU A 17 10.24 12.99 14.93
N ILE A 18 10.44 11.69 14.80
CA ILE A 18 11.41 11.10 13.88
C ILE A 18 10.65 10.26 12.86
N ASP A 19 10.77 10.63 11.59
CA ASP A 19 10.09 10.00 10.45
C ASP A 19 11.12 9.44 9.45
N CYS A 20 10.64 8.73 8.41
CA CYS A 20 11.45 8.12 7.35
C CYS A 20 12.43 7.03 7.87
N LEU A 21 12.08 6.38 9.00
CA LEU A 21 12.84 5.28 9.60
C LEU A 21 12.72 3.96 8.81
N ASP A 22 11.90 3.98 7.78
CA ASP A 22 11.65 2.93 6.81
C ASP A 22 12.34 3.18 5.44
N SER A 23 13.24 4.16 5.38
CA SER A 23 13.99 4.49 4.16
C SER A 23 14.86 3.33 3.66
N ILE A 24 15.35 3.50 2.43
CA ILE A 24 16.13 2.66 1.48
C ILE A 24 17.19 1.64 2.00
N PHE A 25 17.27 1.31 3.28
CA PHE A 25 18.20 0.36 3.87
C PHE A 25 17.50 -0.84 4.51
N LEU A 26 16.31 -1.20 4.03
CA LEU A 26 15.46 -2.25 4.60
C LEU A 26 16.16 -3.62 4.77
N ASN A 27 17.23 -3.87 4.02
CA ASN A 27 18.00 -5.12 4.06
C ASN A 27 19.45 -4.97 4.58
N ASP A 28 19.84 -3.80 5.11
CA ASP A 28 21.15 -3.63 5.74
C ASP A 28 21.06 -4.07 7.21
N THR A 29 21.83 -5.09 7.58
CA THR A 29 21.87 -5.58 8.96
C THR A 29 22.29 -4.51 9.95
N LYS A 30 23.25 -3.64 9.58
CA LYS A 30 23.68 -2.52 10.43
C LYS A 30 22.59 -1.47 10.59
N TYR A 31 21.77 -1.29 9.57
CA TYR A 31 20.61 -0.40 9.66
C TYR A 31 19.55 -0.96 10.59
N ASN A 32 19.25 -2.26 10.49
CA ASN A 32 18.34 -2.92 11.44
C ASN A 32 18.88 -2.85 12.88
N GLU A 33 20.20 -2.99 13.07
CA GLU A 33 20.85 -2.80 14.37
C GLU A 33 20.67 -1.39 14.93
N SER A 34 20.85 -0.39 14.07
CA SER A 34 20.64 1.02 14.41
C SER A 34 19.17 1.29 14.74
N LEU A 35 18.23 0.70 13.99
CA LEU A 35 16.80 0.87 14.20
C LEU A 35 16.32 0.28 15.52
N TYR A 36 16.66 -0.98 15.84
CA TYR A 36 16.21 -1.54 17.12
C TYR A 36 16.85 -0.80 18.31
N SER A 37 18.11 -0.35 18.16
CA SER A 37 18.78 0.47 19.18
C SER A 37 18.08 1.81 19.39
N LEU A 38 17.64 2.46 18.30
CA LEU A 38 16.86 3.70 18.35
C LEU A 38 15.51 3.48 19.03
N VAL A 39 14.79 2.41 18.69
CA VAL A 39 13.50 2.06 19.33
C VAL A 39 13.70 1.83 20.83
N GLN A 40 14.73 1.07 21.22
CA GLN A 40 15.03 0.81 22.63
C GLN A 40 15.39 2.10 23.38
N ALA A 41 16.19 2.97 22.77
CA ALA A 41 16.56 4.26 23.36
C ALA A 41 15.35 5.19 23.53
N ALA A 42 14.50 5.31 22.51
CA ALA A 42 13.29 6.13 22.56
C ALA A 42 12.31 5.61 23.61
N TYR A 43 12.13 4.29 23.71
CA TYR A 43 11.30 3.63 24.72
C TYR A 43 11.81 3.93 26.15
N GLY A 44 13.12 3.74 26.38
CA GLY A 44 13.74 4.03 27.68
C GLY A 44 13.65 5.50 28.08
N LEU A 45 13.88 6.42 27.14
CA LEU A 45 13.75 7.85 27.38
C LEU A 45 12.31 8.26 27.67
N ASN A 46 11.33 7.75 26.92
CA ASN A 46 9.92 8.04 27.19
C ASN A 46 9.44 7.50 28.54
N GLN A 47 9.93 6.34 29.00
CA GLN A 47 9.64 5.85 30.35
C GLN A 47 10.19 6.82 31.41
N LYS A 48 11.45 7.23 31.31
CA LYS A 48 12.06 8.21 32.24
C LYS A 48 11.32 9.56 32.23
N LEU A 49 10.96 10.07 31.05
CA LEU A 49 10.18 11.30 30.91
C LEU A 49 8.81 11.17 31.59
N LYS A 50 8.14 10.01 31.46
CA LYS A 50 6.86 9.72 32.10
C LYS A 50 6.99 9.63 33.62
N GLU A 51 8.01 8.94 34.12
CA GLU A 51 8.29 8.79 35.56
C GLU A 51 8.51 10.13 36.27
N HIS A 52 9.19 11.06 35.61
CA HIS A 52 9.48 12.39 36.14
C HIS A 52 8.46 13.47 35.75
N VAL A 53 7.36 13.10 35.09
CA VAL A 53 6.31 14.04 34.63
C VAL A 53 6.90 15.17 33.78
N ALA A 54 7.93 14.85 33.00
CA ALA A 54 8.56 15.77 32.08
C ALA A 54 7.60 16.16 30.95
N THR A 55 7.83 17.33 30.35
CA THR A 55 6.99 17.81 29.24
C THR A 55 7.53 17.42 27.87
N GLY A 56 8.52 16.53 27.82
CA GLY A 56 9.11 15.98 26.60
C GLY A 56 8.46 14.66 26.17
N SER A 57 8.44 14.38 24.86
CA SER A 57 8.19 13.03 24.34
C SER A 57 8.91 12.80 23.01
N ILE A 58 9.36 11.57 22.78
CA ILE A 58 9.94 11.14 21.51
C ILE A 58 8.91 10.26 20.79
N VAL A 59 8.60 10.58 19.54
CA VAL A 59 7.68 9.81 18.71
C VAL A 59 8.43 9.30 17.50
N LEU A 60 8.49 7.99 17.36
CA LEU A 60 9.03 7.33 16.18
C LEU A 60 7.88 6.98 15.24
N LEU A 61 7.97 7.38 13.98
CA LEU A 61 7.05 6.97 12.93
C LEU A 61 7.71 5.81 12.17
N LEU A 62 7.17 4.61 12.37
CA LEU A 62 7.72 3.38 11.83
C LEU A 62 6.61 2.56 11.17
N ARG A 63 6.89 1.96 10.01
CA ARG A 63 5.96 1.01 9.41
C ARG A 63 5.90 -0.30 10.19
N ASN A 64 4.73 -0.92 10.21
CA ASN A 64 4.50 -2.20 10.90
C ASN A 64 5.45 -3.31 10.45
N ASP A 65 5.75 -3.37 9.14
CA ASP A 65 6.61 -4.39 8.55
C ASP A 65 8.09 -4.21 8.95
N VAL A 66 8.53 -2.96 9.05
CA VAL A 66 9.86 -2.64 9.58
C VAL A 66 9.95 -2.99 11.05
N PHE A 67 8.92 -2.66 11.85
CA PHE A 67 8.88 -3.03 13.27
C PHE A 67 8.89 -4.56 13.47
N ALA A 68 8.07 -5.29 12.72
CA ALA A 68 8.00 -6.76 12.80
C ALA A 68 9.34 -7.44 12.47
N ARG A 69 10.13 -6.85 11.57
CA ARG A 69 11.48 -7.34 11.26
C ARG A 69 12.44 -7.14 12.43
N ILE A 70 12.48 -5.94 13.00
CA ILE A 70 13.41 -5.62 14.09
C ILE A 70 12.97 -6.21 15.44
N SER A 71 11.68 -6.51 15.62
CA SER A 71 11.12 -7.06 16.87
C SER A 71 11.68 -8.44 17.20
N LEU A 72 12.16 -9.19 16.20
CA LEU A 72 12.85 -10.46 16.38
C LEU A 72 14.19 -10.32 17.11
N SER A 73 14.81 -9.14 17.04
CA SER A 73 16.10 -8.84 17.68
C SER A 73 15.96 -7.91 18.89
N LEU A 74 14.75 -7.44 19.18
CA LEU A 74 14.46 -6.50 20.25
C LEU A 74 13.81 -7.24 21.44
N PRO A 75 14.51 -7.38 22.59
CA PRO A 75 13.91 -7.94 23.80
C PRO A 75 12.67 -7.15 24.22
N ASP A 76 11.64 -7.82 24.71
CA ASP A 76 10.38 -7.22 25.18
C ASP A 76 9.66 -6.34 24.13
N SER A 77 9.90 -6.55 22.84
CA SER A 77 9.29 -5.76 21.76
C SER A 77 7.76 -5.71 21.82
N GLN A 78 7.10 -6.79 22.24
CA GLN A 78 5.65 -6.81 22.45
C GLN A 78 5.22 -5.85 23.57
N LYS A 79 5.92 -5.85 24.70
CA LYS A 79 5.65 -4.93 25.81
C LYS A 79 5.84 -3.48 25.37
N MET A 80 6.89 -3.18 24.61
CA MET A 80 7.13 -1.83 24.10
C MET A 80 5.98 -1.35 23.20
N ARG A 81 5.43 -2.26 22.37
CA ARG A 81 4.26 -1.98 21.54
C ARG A 81 3.02 -1.74 22.40
N ASP A 82 2.76 -2.60 23.37
CA ASP A 82 1.57 -2.50 24.23
C ASP A 82 1.58 -1.23 25.11
N ASP A 83 2.75 -0.85 25.63
CA ASP A 83 2.88 0.25 26.60
C ASP A 83 2.88 1.65 25.95
N LEU A 84 3.59 1.83 24.82
CA LEU A 84 3.93 3.16 24.27
C LEU A 84 3.75 3.30 22.75
N SER A 85 3.00 2.42 22.08
CA SER A 85 2.72 2.55 20.63
C SER A 85 1.27 2.93 20.32
N PHE A 86 1.06 3.42 19.09
CA PHE A 86 -0.26 3.65 18.52
C PHE A 86 -0.30 3.10 17.09
N ASP A 87 -1.06 2.04 16.87
CA ASP A 87 -1.18 1.37 15.58
C ASP A 87 -2.18 2.09 14.66
N LEU A 88 -1.72 2.47 13.46
CA LEU A 88 -2.56 3.05 12.42
C LEU A 88 -3.02 1.97 11.44
N ASP A 89 -4.28 1.54 11.56
CA ASP A 89 -4.88 0.56 10.64
C ASP A 89 -5.78 1.23 9.59
N TRP A 90 -5.35 1.15 8.33
CA TRP A 90 -6.07 1.68 7.18
C TRP A 90 -6.84 0.62 6.39
N ARG A 91 -6.73 -0.66 6.79
CA ARG A 91 -7.32 -1.78 6.05
C ARG A 91 -8.83 -1.62 5.98
N VAL A 92 -9.37 -1.89 4.80
CA VAL A 92 -10.81 -1.82 4.56
C VAL A 92 -11.39 -3.22 4.59
N MET A 93 -12.15 -3.51 5.64
CA MET A 93 -12.93 -4.74 5.76
C MET A 93 -14.12 -4.73 4.80
N SER A 94 -14.63 -5.91 4.45
CA SER A 94 -15.77 -6.03 3.55
C SER A 94 -17.08 -5.47 4.15
N GLY A 95 -18.03 -5.12 3.29
CA GLY A 95 -19.38 -4.71 3.70
C GLY A 95 -19.45 -3.29 4.30
N GLN A 96 -20.45 -3.07 5.16
CA GLN A 96 -20.74 -1.77 5.78
C GLN A 96 -19.60 -1.28 6.70
N ALA A 97 -18.84 -2.20 7.29
CA ALA A 97 -17.65 -1.87 8.08
C ALA A 97 -16.60 -1.13 7.23
N GLY A 98 -16.46 -1.50 5.96
CA GLY A 98 -15.54 -0.85 5.03
C GLY A 98 -15.88 0.61 4.72
N VAL A 99 -17.17 0.93 4.57
CA VAL A 99 -17.61 2.32 4.27
C VAL A 99 -17.31 3.27 5.43
N ARG A 100 -17.26 2.75 6.66
CA ARG A 100 -16.91 3.52 7.87
C ARG A 100 -15.42 3.46 8.21
N ALA A 101 -14.59 2.78 7.41
CA ALA A 101 -13.17 2.64 7.68
C ALA A 101 -12.47 4.00 7.78
N PRO A 102 -11.42 4.14 8.63
CA PRO A 102 -10.63 5.36 8.76
C PRO A 102 -10.17 5.94 7.42
N LEU A 103 -9.87 5.05 6.46
CA LEU A 103 -9.47 5.41 5.11
C LEU A 103 -10.51 6.25 4.36
N LEU A 104 -11.79 5.93 4.49
CA LEU A 104 -12.87 6.69 3.84
C LEU A 104 -13.20 7.96 4.61
N GLN A 105 -13.10 7.93 5.93
CA GLN A 105 -13.23 9.15 6.74
C GLN A 105 -12.15 10.18 6.37
N LEU A 106 -10.91 9.73 6.10
CA LEU A 106 -9.84 10.58 5.60
C LEU A 106 -10.22 11.22 4.26
N ALA A 107 -10.70 10.44 3.30
CA ALA A 107 -11.15 10.95 2.00
C ALA A 107 -12.28 11.97 2.15
N ASN A 108 -13.29 11.65 2.97
CA ASN A 108 -14.42 12.52 3.28
C ASN A 108 -14.00 13.86 3.90
N ARG A 109 -13.06 13.84 4.86
CA ARG A 109 -12.53 15.05 5.50
C ARG A 109 -11.69 15.87 4.53
N LYS A 110 -10.83 15.24 3.72
CA LYS A 110 -10.02 15.97 2.71
C LYS A 110 -10.88 16.63 1.64
N ALA A 111 -11.90 15.91 1.14
CA ALA A 111 -12.85 16.48 0.20
C ALA A 111 -13.69 17.59 0.86
N GLY A 112 -14.10 17.41 2.12
CA GLY A 112 -14.78 18.44 2.90
C GLY A 112 -13.95 19.71 3.02
N GLN A 113 -12.68 19.58 3.43
CA GLN A 113 -11.74 20.71 3.53
C GLN A 113 -11.59 21.47 2.21
N ALA A 114 -11.51 20.76 1.07
CA ALA A 114 -11.45 21.39 -0.24
C ALA A 114 -12.73 22.18 -0.60
N LEU A 115 -13.87 21.83 0.01
CA LEU A 115 -15.17 22.47 -0.17
C LEU A 115 -15.54 23.45 0.97
N GLY A 116 -14.67 23.65 1.96
CA GLY A 116 -14.99 24.45 3.15
C GLY A 116 -16.03 23.81 4.09
N LEU A 117 -16.21 22.48 4.01
CA LEU A 117 -17.13 21.70 4.83
C LEU A 117 -16.37 20.82 5.84
N PRO A 118 -16.95 20.45 6.99
CA PRO A 118 -16.30 19.56 7.95
C PRO A 118 -15.95 18.18 7.37
N ALA A 119 -16.85 17.64 6.54
CA ALA A 119 -16.68 16.41 5.77
C ALA A 119 -17.78 16.34 4.69
N VAL A 120 -17.53 15.54 3.64
CA VAL A 120 -18.54 15.15 2.66
C VAL A 120 -18.53 13.64 2.47
N ASP A 121 -19.65 13.04 2.06
CA ASP A 121 -19.64 11.64 1.62
C ASP A 121 -19.12 11.56 0.18
N VAL A 122 -17.85 11.21 -0.01
CA VAL A 122 -17.27 11.12 -1.36
C VAL A 122 -17.96 10.05 -2.22
N LEU A 123 -18.49 8.98 -1.61
CA LEU A 123 -19.19 7.93 -2.36
C LEU A 123 -20.55 8.39 -2.86
N SER A 124 -21.12 9.45 -2.28
CA SER A 124 -22.36 10.07 -2.76
C SER A 124 -22.22 10.71 -4.15
N TYR A 125 -21.01 10.91 -4.67
CA TYR A 125 -20.81 11.37 -6.05
C TYR A 125 -20.75 10.23 -7.06
N PHE A 126 -20.66 8.98 -6.59
CA PHE A 126 -20.55 7.79 -7.44
C PHE A 126 -21.89 7.07 -7.61
N PRO A 127 -22.11 6.35 -8.72
CA PRO A 127 -23.22 5.41 -8.84
C PRO A 127 -23.03 4.29 -7.80
N SER A 128 -24.12 3.59 -7.44
CA SER A 128 -24.03 2.47 -6.48
C SER A 128 -23.26 1.25 -7.04
N HIS A 129 -23.26 1.12 -8.37
CA HIS A 129 -22.58 0.06 -9.10
C HIS A 129 -21.98 0.63 -10.37
N ILE A 130 -20.86 0.05 -10.80
CA ILE A 130 -20.18 0.35 -12.06
C ILE A 130 -20.36 -0.84 -13.00
N ASN A 131 -20.67 -0.55 -14.26
CA ASN A 131 -20.68 -1.55 -15.31
C ASN A 131 -19.27 -1.71 -15.88
N LEU A 132 -18.75 -2.93 -15.81
CA LEU A 132 -17.42 -3.29 -16.31
C LEU A 132 -17.57 -4.17 -17.56
N GLY A 133 -16.81 -3.88 -18.61
CA GLY A 133 -16.88 -4.59 -19.89
C GLY A 133 -17.73 -3.87 -20.94
N GLY A 134 -18.13 -4.59 -22.01
CA GLY A 134 -19.06 -4.07 -23.03
C GLY A 134 -18.47 -3.86 -24.43
N ARG A 135 -17.15 -3.92 -24.63
CA ARG A 135 -16.56 -4.05 -25.99
C ARG A 135 -16.32 -5.53 -26.31
N GLY A 136 -17.40 -6.25 -26.64
CA GLY A 136 -17.33 -7.63 -27.14
C GLY A 136 -17.40 -8.75 -26.09
N GLY A 137 -17.72 -8.45 -24.82
CA GLY A 137 -17.89 -9.44 -23.75
C GLY A 137 -19.02 -9.09 -22.77
N PRO A 138 -19.38 -10.00 -21.85
CA PRO A 138 -20.51 -9.80 -20.93
C PRO A 138 -20.26 -8.62 -19.98
N VAL A 139 -21.29 -7.78 -19.83
CA VAL A 139 -21.26 -6.67 -18.87
C VAL A 139 -21.35 -7.23 -17.46
N ARG A 140 -20.33 -6.95 -16.65
CA ARG A 140 -20.31 -7.31 -15.23
C ARG A 140 -20.61 -6.08 -14.39
N ARG A 141 -21.64 -6.17 -13.55
CA ARG A 141 -21.97 -5.14 -12.57
C ARG A 141 -21.21 -5.37 -11.27
N MET A 142 -20.49 -4.37 -10.77
CA MET A 142 -19.76 -4.44 -9.50
C MET A 142 -20.14 -3.27 -8.60
N GLN A 143 -20.31 -3.52 -7.31
CA GLN A 143 -20.55 -2.46 -6.33
C GLN A 143 -19.35 -1.49 -6.30
N THR A 144 -19.64 -0.18 -6.40
CA THR A 144 -18.62 0.84 -6.70
C THR A 144 -17.51 0.89 -5.66
N PHE A 145 -17.87 0.90 -4.38
CA PHE A 145 -16.90 0.92 -3.30
C PHE A 145 -15.95 -0.27 -3.35
N ARG A 146 -16.47 -1.48 -3.57
CA ARG A 146 -15.69 -2.71 -3.76
C ARG A 146 -14.75 -2.57 -4.95
N TYR A 147 -15.25 -2.06 -6.07
CA TYR A 147 -14.44 -1.85 -7.26
C TYR A 147 -13.27 -0.89 -7.00
N LEU A 148 -13.54 0.27 -6.39
CA LEU A 148 -12.53 1.28 -6.06
C LEU A 148 -11.48 0.73 -5.08
N MET A 149 -11.91 0.04 -4.03
CA MET A 149 -10.99 -0.53 -3.03
C MET A 149 -10.13 -1.66 -3.59
N LEU A 150 -10.63 -2.43 -4.57
CA LEU A 150 -9.86 -3.47 -5.25
C LEU A 150 -8.72 -2.92 -6.13
N LEU A 151 -8.68 -1.61 -6.38
CA LEU A 151 -7.65 -0.91 -7.17
C LEU A 151 -6.57 -0.25 -6.31
N THR A 152 -6.67 -0.34 -4.98
CA THR A 152 -5.76 0.35 -4.05
C THR A 152 -5.09 -0.65 -3.12
N ARG A 153 -3.91 -0.30 -2.60
CA ARG A 153 -3.22 -1.08 -1.55
C ARG A 153 -3.73 -0.73 -0.14
N HIS A 154 -4.86 -0.03 -0.04
CA HIS A 154 -5.44 0.50 1.21
C HIS A 154 -4.49 1.45 1.98
N THR A 155 -3.44 1.96 1.34
CA THR A 155 -2.65 3.07 1.90
C THR A 155 -3.45 4.36 1.79
N PRO A 156 -3.36 5.31 2.74
CA PRO A 156 -4.03 6.62 2.66
C PRO A 156 -3.87 7.34 1.32
N ARG A 157 -2.69 7.20 0.70
CA ARG A 157 -2.34 7.88 -0.54
C ARG A 157 -3.09 7.33 -1.75
N ASP A 158 -3.28 6.02 -1.83
CA ASP A 158 -3.85 5.35 -3.01
C ASP A 158 -5.29 5.79 -3.34
N PRO A 159 -6.29 5.74 -2.44
CA PRO A 159 -7.65 6.16 -2.77
C PRO A 159 -7.74 7.67 -2.99
N LEU A 160 -6.93 8.48 -2.30
CA LEU A 160 -6.88 9.92 -2.55
C LEU A 160 -6.37 10.24 -3.96
N ARG A 161 -5.34 9.53 -4.42
CA ARG A 161 -4.83 9.65 -5.80
C ARG A 161 -5.86 9.15 -6.81
N LEU A 162 -6.52 8.03 -6.53
CA LEU A 162 -7.59 7.50 -7.37
C LEU A 162 -8.73 8.51 -7.54
N PHE A 163 -9.23 9.09 -6.44
CA PHE A 163 -10.30 10.08 -6.49
C PHE A 163 -9.88 11.37 -7.19
N ASP A 164 -8.64 11.83 -6.99
CA ASP A 164 -8.14 13.02 -7.68
C ASP A 164 -8.02 12.80 -9.20
N GLU A 165 -7.57 11.63 -9.66
CA GLU A 165 -7.54 11.33 -11.10
C GLU A 165 -8.95 11.24 -11.71
N ILE A 166 -9.91 10.62 -11.02
CA ILE A 166 -11.32 10.60 -11.45
C ILE A 166 -11.89 12.03 -11.52
N ARG A 167 -11.61 12.86 -10.51
CA ARG A 167 -12.03 14.27 -10.48
C ARG A 167 -11.41 15.07 -11.63
N LYS A 168 -10.14 14.84 -11.97
CA LYS A 168 -9.47 15.49 -13.12
C LYS A 168 -10.13 15.12 -14.44
N VAL A 169 -10.54 13.87 -14.60
CA VAL A 169 -11.26 13.42 -15.79
C VAL A 169 -12.62 14.10 -15.89
N GLU A 170 -13.41 14.14 -14.82
CA GLU A 170 -14.69 14.88 -14.80
C GLU A 170 -14.46 16.36 -15.16
N ALA A 171 -13.49 17.01 -14.52
CA ALA A 171 -13.17 18.42 -14.75
C ALA A 171 -12.60 18.72 -16.15
N SER A 172 -12.21 17.71 -16.92
CA SER A 172 -11.71 17.90 -18.29
C SER A 172 -12.82 18.24 -19.29
N GLY A 173 -14.08 17.94 -18.96
CA GLY A 173 -15.23 18.17 -19.85
C GLY A 173 -15.26 17.29 -21.11
N ILE A 174 -14.39 16.28 -21.21
CA ILE A 174 -14.33 15.36 -22.36
C ILE A 174 -15.58 14.47 -22.43
N TYR A 175 -16.10 14.08 -21.26
CA TYR A 175 -17.30 13.25 -21.15
C TYR A 175 -18.52 14.13 -20.85
N PRO A 176 -19.73 13.74 -21.30
CA PRO A 176 -20.94 14.49 -21.01
C PRO A 176 -21.14 14.67 -19.52
N GLU A 177 -21.51 15.90 -19.12
CA GLU A 177 -21.85 16.18 -17.72
C GLU A 177 -22.95 15.24 -17.25
N SER A 178 -22.75 14.72 -16.05
CA SER A 178 -23.64 13.77 -15.44
C SER A 178 -24.46 14.47 -14.35
N ALA A 179 -25.79 14.40 -14.45
CA ALA A 179 -26.69 15.08 -13.51
C ALA A 179 -26.63 14.43 -12.12
N GLY A 180 -25.69 14.88 -11.29
CA GLY A 180 -25.58 14.55 -9.86
C GLY A 180 -24.75 13.32 -9.49
N LYS A 181 -24.33 12.49 -10.46
CA LYS A 181 -23.51 11.28 -10.21
C LYS A 181 -22.56 11.04 -11.36
N LEU A 182 -21.28 10.79 -11.07
CA LEU A 182 -20.25 10.49 -12.07
C LEU A 182 -20.67 9.35 -13.01
N SER A 183 -20.40 9.52 -14.31
CA SER A 183 -20.64 8.47 -15.30
C SER A 183 -19.63 7.32 -15.19
N ASP A 184 -20.03 6.11 -15.62
CA ASP A 184 -19.12 4.96 -15.67
C ASP A 184 -17.89 5.25 -16.53
N GLN A 185 -18.03 6.03 -17.61
CA GLN A 185 -16.91 6.39 -18.49
C GLN A 185 -15.86 7.24 -17.79
N VAL A 186 -16.29 8.26 -17.05
CA VAL A 186 -15.40 9.12 -16.26
C VAL A 186 -14.65 8.32 -15.21
N ILE A 187 -15.36 7.42 -14.52
CA ILE A 187 -14.77 6.58 -13.48
C ILE A 187 -13.74 5.63 -14.09
N LEU A 188 -14.08 4.93 -15.17
CA LEU A 188 -13.19 3.98 -15.84
C LEU A 188 -11.94 4.65 -16.40
N GLU A 189 -12.09 5.82 -17.01
CA GLU A 189 -10.96 6.61 -17.51
C GLU A 189 -10.10 7.13 -16.35
N GLY A 190 -10.71 7.64 -15.27
CA GLY A 190 -9.96 8.06 -14.08
C GLY A 190 -9.19 6.91 -13.42
N VAL A 191 -9.76 5.71 -13.40
CA VAL A 191 -9.08 4.48 -12.96
C VAL A 191 -7.89 4.15 -13.87
N LEU A 192 -8.04 4.27 -15.19
CA LEU A 192 -6.96 4.05 -16.14
C LEU A 192 -5.81 5.04 -15.90
N GLN A 193 -6.14 6.32 -15.75
CA GLN A 193 -5.17 7.39 -15.46
C GLN A 193 -4.43 7.16 -14.14
N TYR A 194 -5.15 6.84 -13.05
CA TYR A 194 -4.56 6.46 -11.78
C TYR A 194 -3.60 5.27 -11.91
N SER A 195 -4.04 4.24 -12.62
CA SER A 195 -3.30 3.00 -12.78
C SER A 195 -1.99 3.22 -13.55
N MET A 196 -2.05 3.95 -14.66
CA MET A 196 -0.89 4.21 -15.53
C MET A 196 0.06 5.27 -14.96
N LYS A 197 -0.46 6.41 -14.50
CA LYS A 197 0.35 7.58 -14.11
C LYS A 197 0.89 7.49 -12.70
N TYR A 198 0.17 6.83 -11.79
CA TYR A 198 0.54 6.76 -10.39
C TYR A 198 0.90 5.33 -9.96
N PHE A 199 0.02 4.35 -10.13
CA PHE A 199 0.17 3.06 -9.46
C PHE A 199 1.42 2.30 -9.91
N VAL A 200 1.70 2.23 -11.22
CA VAL A 200 2.92 1.58 -11.74
C VAL A 200 4.19 2.24 -11.17
N GLY A 201 4.23 3.58 -11.13
CA GLY A 201 5.35 4.31 -10.53
C GLY A 201 5.46 4.08 -9.02
N ALA A 202 4.34 4.00 -8.32
CA ALA A 202 4.32 3.68 -6.89
C ALA A 202 4.91 2.31 -6.62
N ILE A 203 4.56 1.28 -7.40
CA ILE A 203 5.17 -0.06 -7.28
C ILE A 203 6.68 -0.01 -7.54
N ARG A 204 7.14 0.69 -8.58
CA ARG A 204 8.58 0.84 -8.87
C ARG A 204 9.33 1.47 -7.70
N ASN A 205 8.74 2.47 -7.06
CA ASN A 205 9.36 3.16 -5.95
C ASN A 205 9.51 2.29 -4.69
N GLU A 206 8.68 1.25 -4.50
CA GLU A 206 8.85 0.30 -3.39
C GLU A 206 10.15 -0.52 -3.51
N PHE A 207 10.74 -0.61 -4.70
CA PHE A 207 12.03 -1.29 -4.90
C PHE A 207 13.22 -0.40 -4.51
N ALA A 208 12.99 0.90 -4.23
CA ALA A 208 14.04 1.79 -3.79
C ALA A 208 14.68 1.25 -2.52
N GLY A 209 16.02 1.15 -2.52
CA GLY A 209 16.78 0.65 -1.37
C GLY A 209 16.98 -0.86 -1.29
N TYR A 210 16.35 -1.62 -2.18
CA TYR A 210 16.70 -3.02 -2.36
C TYR A 210 17.90 -3.16 -3.30
N LYS A 211 18.63 -4.28 -3.19
CA LYS A 211 19.72 -4.61 -4.11
C LYS A 211 19.20 -4.56 -5.57
N GLY A 212 19.91 -3.83 -6.44
CA GLY A 212 19.50 -3.62 -7.83
C GLY A 212 18.38 -2.57 -8.03
N GLY A 213 17.75 -2.08 -6.95
CA GLY A 213 16.93 -0.87 -6.93
C GLY A 213 16.01 -0.66 -8.14
N PRO A 214 16.08 0.51 -8.81
CA PRO A 214 15.27 0.81 -9.99
C PRO A 214 15.42 -0.17 -11.15
N GLU A 215 16.62 -0.72 -11.39
CA GLU A 215 16.86 -1.68 -12.48
C GLU A 215 16.10 -2.99 -12.23
N SER A 216 16.16 -3.51 -11.00
CA SER A 216 15.36 -4.68 -10.60
C SER A 216 13.86 -4.42 -10.72
N ALA A 217 13.42 -3.19 -10.45
CA ALA A 217 12.03 -2.78 -10.61
C ALA A 217 11.61 -2.82 -12.09
N GLU A 218 12.41 -2.26 -12.99
CA GLU A 218 12.09 -2.26 -14.42
C GLU A 218 12.07 -3.68 -15.01
N ILE A 219 13.00 -4.55 -14.60
CA ILE A 219 13.01 -5.95 -15.02
C ILE A 219 11.74 -6.65 -14.53
N ALA A 220 11.42 -6.52 -13.24
CA ALA A 220 10.24 -7.16 -12.65
C ALA A 220 8.93 -6.69 -13.29
N ILE A 221 8.77 -5.37 -13.50
CA ILE A 221 7.59 -4.79 -14.14
C ILE A 221 7.50 -5.20 -15.61
N SER A 222 8.62 -5.21 -16.34
CA SER A 222 8.64 -5.62 -17.75
C SER A 222 8.29 -7.10 -17.90
N ALA A 223 8.82 -7.97 -17.03
CA ALA A 223 8.47 -9.38 -17.00
C ALA A 223 6.97 -9.60 -16.68
N LEU A 224 6.41 -8.91 -15.67
CA LEU A 224 4.97 -9.00 -15.38
C LEU A 224 4.11 -8.57 -16.58
N LYS A 225 4.52 -7.51 -17.28
CA LYS A 225 3.81 -7.01 -18.44
C LYS A 225 3.88 -7.97 -19.63
N SER A 226 5.03 -8.62 -19.86
CA SER A 226 5.23 -9.56 -20.99
C SER A 226 4.42 -10.85 -20.83
N ILE A 227 4.20 -11.32 -19.58
CA ILE A 227 3.34 -12.48 -19.31
C ILE A 227 1.93 -12.26 -19.88
N GLY A 228 1.38 -11.05 -19.79
CA GLY A 228 0.08 -10.71 -20.36
C GLY A 228 -1.12 -11.45 -19.74
N LYS A 229 -0.95 -12.06 -18.55
CA LYS A 229 -1.99 -12.81 -17.83
C LYS A 229 -2.25 -12.20 -16.46
N GLN A 230 -3.47 -12.42 -15.95
CA GLN A 230 -3.86 -11.97 -14.60
C GLN A 230 -3.36 -12.90 -13.51
N THR A 231 -3.23 -14.18 -13.84
CA THR A 231 -2.73 -15.22 -12.97
C THR A 231 -1.56 -15.90 -13.64
N PHE A 232 -0.52 -16.20 -12.88
CA PHE A 232 0.69 -16.83 -13.39
C PHE A 232 1.40 -17.58 -12.26
N ASP A 233 2.32 -18.46 -12.60
CA ASP A 233 3.19 -19.15 -11.64
C ASP A 233 4.64 -18.65 -11.68
N ARG A 234 5.47 -19.21 -10.78
CA ARG A 234 6.90 -18.89 -10.67
C ARG A 234 7.66 -19.17 -11.96
N ASN A 235 7.33 -20.25 -12.67
CA ASN A 235 8.05 -20.68 -13.87
C ASN A 235 7.75 -19.73 -15.03
N GLU A 236 6.48 -19.37 -15.23
CA GLU A 236 6.08 -18.36 -16.21
C GLU A 236 6.81 -17.03 -15.96
N PHE A 237 6.89 -16.60 -14.69
CA PHE A 237 7.64 -15.39 -14.35
C PHE A 237 9.15 -15.52 -14.59
N ALA A 238 9.75 -16.67 -14.28
CA ALA A 238 11.17 -16.92 -14.53
C ALA A 238 11.51 -16.89 -16.04
N VAL A 239 10.64 -17.47 -16.88
CA VAL A 239 10.77 -17.39 -18.33
C VAL A 239 10.70 -15.93 -18.79
N ALA A 240 9.68 -15.19 -18.34
CA ALA A 240 9.53 -13.78 -18.70
C ALA A 240 10.73 -12.93 -18.28
N VAL A 241 11.30 -13.15 -17.08
CA VAL A 241 12.52 -12.47 -16.62
C VAL A 241 13.71 -12.77 -17.53
N SER A 242 13.86 -14.02 -18.00
CA SER A 242 14.95 -14.40 -18.90
C SER A 242 14.86 -13.76 -20.29
N GLU A 243 13.66 -13.35 -20.72
CA GLU A 243 13.44 -12.67 -22.01
C GLU A 243 13.75 -11.17 -21.94
N VAL A 244 13.59 -10.54 -20.77
CA VAL A 244 13.78 -9.09 -20.59
C VAL A 244 15.11 -8.69 -19.98
N ALA A 245 15.86 -9.64 -19.41
CA ALA A 245 17.11 -9.38 -18.71
C ALA A 245 18.30 -10.07 -19.37
N ASP A 246 19.50 -9.47 -19.28
CA ASP A 246 20.75 -10.09 -19.74
C ASP A 246 21.03 -11.42 -19.01
N ALA A 247 21.79 -12.30 -19.65
CA ALA A 247 22.00 -13.70 -19.22
C ALA A 247 22.49 -13.88 -17.76
N ASP A 248 23.20 -12.89 -17.22
CA ASP A 248 23.68 -12.91 -15.82
C ASP A 248 22.59 -12.50 -14.80
N VAL A 249 21.61 -11.70 -15.21
CA VAL A 249 20.48 -11.27 -14.38
C VAL A 249 19.33 -12.30 -14.48
N GLY A 250 19.10 -12.88 -15.66
CA GLY A 250 18.10 -13.94 -15.87
C GLY A 250 18.32 -15.20 -15.02
N LYS A 251 19.57 -15.46 -14.61
CA LYS A 251 19.91 -16.57 -13.68
C LYS A 251 19.82 -16.17 -12.21
N ARG A 252 19.84 -14.87 -11.88
CA ARG A 252 19.89 -14.37 -10.50
C ARG A 252 18.53 -13.82 -10.06
N GLU A 253 17.72 -14.80 -9.66
CA GLU A 253 16.68 -14.76 -8.64
C GLU A 253 15.30 -14.18 -9.01
N PRO A 254 14.55 -14.85 -9.91
CA PRO A 254 13.10 -14.65 -10.06
C PRO A 254 12.36 -14.65 -8.71
N ASP A 255 12.79 -15.49 -7.76
CA ASP A 255 12.21 -15.57 -6.42
C ASP A 255 12.35 -14.28 -5.63
N ARG A 256 13.51 -13.63 -5.74
CA ARG A 256 13.75 -12.34 -5.09
C ARG A 256 12.85 -11.26 -5.68
N LEU A 257 12.74 -11.20 -7.01
CA LEU A 257 11.88 -10.24 -7.69
C LEU A 257 10.39 -10.48 -7.36
N LEU A 258 9.93 -11.73 -7.33
CA LEU A 258 8.57 -12.09 -6.90
C LEU A 258 8.31 -11.65 -5.46
N THR A 259 9.29 -11.87 -4.57
CA THR A 259 9.21 -11.45 -3.17
C THR A 259 9.06 -9.93 -3.06
N LEU A 260 9.86 -9.16 -3.80
CA LEU A 260 9.75 -7.70 -3.84
C LEU A 260 8.41 -7.23 -4.42
N LEU A 261 7.94 -7.83 -5.51
CA LEU A 261 6.63 -7.54 -6.10
C LEU A 261 5.47 -7.81 -5.12
N PHE A 262 5.58 -8.86 -4.32
CA PHE A 262 4.57 -9.21 -3.32
C PHE A 262 4.51 -8.17 -2.21
N TYR A 263 5.66 -7.81 -1.62
CA TYR A 263 5.72 -6.77 -0.59
C TYR A 263 5.36 -5.37 -1.11
N ALA A 264 5.69 -5.06 -2.36
CA ALA A 264 5.25 -3.82 -3.02
C ALA A 264 3.73 -3.76 -3.23
N GLY A 265 3.03 -4.89 -3.13
CA GLY A 265 1.59 -5.03 -3.38
C GLY A 265 1.23 -5.14 -4.86
N ALA A 266 2.20 -5.43 -5.73
CA ALA A 266 1.99 -5.63 -7.16
C ALA A 266 1.31 -6.97 -7.47
N ILE A 267 1.60 -7.98 -6.64
CA ILE A 267 1.09 -9.34 -6.78
C ILE A 267 0.59 -9.86 -5.43
N GLY A 268 -0.29 -10.84 -5.47
CA GLY A 268 -0.75 -11.59 -4.29
C GLY A 268 -0.75 -13.09 -4.58
N ASN A 269 -0.77 -13.92 -3.54
CA ASN A 269 -0.92 -15.36 -3.70
C ASN A 269 -2.40 -15.74 -3.86
N ILE A 270 -2.66 -16.70 -4.74
CA ILE A 270 -3.96 -17.37 -4.85
C ILE A 270 -3.94 -18.55 -3.88
N VAL A 271 -4.83 -18.52 -2.89
CA VAL A 271 -4.99 -19.61 -1.93
C VAL A 271 -6.29 -20.34 -2.24
N MET A 272 -6.18 -21.64 -2.49
CA MET A 272 -7.33 -22.54 -2.64
C MET A 272 -7.72 -23.06 -1.26
N GLY A 273 -8.83 -22.59 -0.72
CA GLY A 273 -9.39 -23.07 0.54
C GLY A 273 -10.64 -23.89 0.28
N GLY A 274 -10.52 -25.22 0.18
CA GLY A 274 -11.66 -26.13 0.03
C GLY A 274 -12.58 -25.78 -1.15
N HIS A 275 -13.64 -25.02 -0.87
CA HIS A 275 -14.65 -24.56 -1.85
C HIS A 275 -14.48 -23.11 -2.32
N GLU A 276 -13.57 -22.32 -1.73
CA GLU A 276 -13.37 -20.91 -2.08
C GLU A 276 -11.91 -20.62 -2.43
N THR A 277 -11.72 -19.86 -3.51
CA THR A 277 -10.43 -19.29 -3.88
C THR A 277 -10.36 -17.86 -3.37
N TYR A 278 -9.38 -17.55 -2.54
CA TYR A 278 -9.14 -16.18 -2.08
C TYR A 278 -7.74 -15.70 -2.45
N MET A 279 -7.59 -14.38 -2.56
CA MET A 279 -6.31 -13.72 -2.84
C MET A 279 -5.72 -13.16 -1.56
N GLN A 280 -4.45 -13.47 -1.32
CA GLN A 280 -3.66 -12.97 -0.20
C GLN A 280 -2.65 -11.96 -0.72
N PHE A 281 -2.91 -10.68 -0.45
CA PHE A 281 -1.97 -9.60 -0.71
C PHE A 281 -1.34 -9.15 0.60
N TYR A 282 -0.06 -8.81 0.55
CA TYR A 282 0.69 -8.32 1.69
C TYR A 282 0.00 -7.14 2.40
N HIS A 283 -0.38 -6.11 1.63
CA HIS A 283 -1.02 -4.89 2.15
C HIS A 283 -2.40 -5.10 2.79
N ARG A 284 -2.95 -6.32 2.79
CA ARG A 284 -4.21 -6.67 3.47
C ARG A 284 -3.98 -7.52 4.70
N ARG A 285 -2.77 -8.07 4.86
CA ARG A 285 -2.37 -9.02 5.91
C ARG A 285 -0.86 -8.87 6.16
N ASP A 286 -0.48 -8.05 7.12
CA ASP A 286 0.91 -7.68 7.41
C ASP A 286 1.81 -8.89 7.76
N GLU A 287 1.22 -10.01 8.18
CA GLU A 287 1.90 -11.28 8.50
C GLU A 287 1.96 -12.27 7.32
N ALA A 288 1.44 -11.89 6.16
CA ALA A 288 1.45 -12.76 4.99
C ALA A 288 2.86 -12.90 4.44
N GLU A 289 3.34 -14.15 4.33
CA GLU A 289 4.53 -14.49 3.57
C GLU A 289 4.16 -14.88 2.13
N ILE A 290 5.09 -14.66 1.21
CA ILE A 290 4.95 -15.09 -0.17
C ILE A 290 5.07 -16.62 -0.28
N TYR A 291 4.09 -17.26 -0.91
CA TYR A 291 4.15 -18.69 -1.21
C TYR A 291 4.62 -18.92 -2.66
N LEU A 292 5.91 -19.15 -2.84
CA LEU A 292 6.55 -19.24 -4.17
C LEU A 292 6.14 -20.46 -5.01
N LYS A 293 5.58 -21.49 -4.39
CA LYS A 293 5.12 -22.72 -5.07
C LYS A 293 3.68 -22.62 -5.57
N GLY A 294 2.96 -21.57 -5.18
CA GLY A 294 1.56 -21.36 -5.58
C GLY A 294 1.42 -20.56 -6.86
N GLN A 295 0.17 -20.20 -7.16
CA GLN A 295 -0.13 -19.23 -8.19
C GLN A 295 -0.16 -17.81 -7.62
N PHE A 296 0.16 -16.85 -8.47
CA PHE A 296 0.10 -15.43 -8.20
C PHE A 296 -1.04 -14.80 -8.97
N ALA A 297 -1.64 -13.77 -8.37
CA ALA A 297 -2.60 -12.89 -9.01
C ALA A 297 -2.01 -11.47 -9.11
N LEU A 298 -2.11 -10.87 -10.28
CA LEU A 298 -1.71 -9.50 -10.53
C LEU A 298 -2.69 -8.53 -9.88
N HIS A 299 -2.19 -7.43 -9.32
CA HIS A 299 -3.03 -6.39 -8.74
C HIS A 299 -3.92 -5.72 -9.80
N ASN A 300 -5.19 -5.45 -9.47
CA ASN A 300 -6.17 -4.96 -10.46
C ASN A 300 -5.76 -3.65 -11.14
N ALA A 301 -5.09 -2.75 -10.43
CA ALA A 301 -4.60 -1.52 -11.05
C ALA A 301 -3.56 -1.80 -12.15
N LEU A 302 -2.70 -2.81 -12.00
CA LEU A 302 -1.76 -3.19 -13.06
C LEU A 302 -2.47 -3.83 -14.25
N ILE A 303 -3.50 -4.64 -13.99
CA ILE A 303 -4.37 -5.20 -15.04
C ILE A 303 -4.97 -4.07 -15.89
N HIS A 304 -5.48 -3.00 -15.26
CA HIS A 304 -6.00 -1.83 -15.97
C HIS A 304 -4.90 -1.05 -16.70
N ALA A 305 -3.76 -0.80 -16.05
CA ALA A 305 -2.66 -0.06 -16.64
C ALA A 305 -2.12 -0.70 -17.93
N TRP A 306 -2.16 -2.03 -18.02
CA TRP A 306 -1.60 -2.79 -19.14
C TRP A 306 -2.66 -3.35 -20.10
N GLY A 307 -3.95 -3.08 -19.85
CA GLY A 307 -5.02 -3.56 -20.70
C GLY A 307 -5.13 -5.09 -20.76
N ILE A 308 -4.75 -5.79 -19.69
CA ILE A 308 -4.80 -7.26 -19.65
C ILE A 308 -6.26 -7.70 -19.56
N ASN A 309 -6.69 -8.51 -20.54
CA ASN A 309 -8.05 -9.05 -20.55
C ASN A 309 -8.33 -9.86 -19.28
N ARG A 310 -9.51 -9.64 -18.68
CA ARG A 310 -10.08 -10.52 -17.65
C ARG A 310 -10.51 -11.81 -18.33
N GLY A 311 -9.53 -12.71 -18.49
CA GLY A 311 -9.78 -14.11 -18.83
C GLY A 311 -10.78 -14.70 -17.84
N HIS A 312 -11.69 -15.52 -18.38
CA HIS A 312 -12.78 -16.18 -17.67
C HIS A 312 -12.30 -17.03 -16.49
#